data_AF-A0A922ZXP3-F1
#
_entry.id   AF-A0A922ZXP3-F1
#
_cell.length_a   1.000
_cell.length_b   1.000
_cell.length_c   1.000
_cell.angle_alpha   90.00
_cell.angle_beta   90.00
_cell.angle_gamma   90.00
#
_symmetry.space_group_name_H-M   'P 1'
#
loop_
_entity.id
_entity.type
_entity.pdbx_description
1 polymer ?
#
loop_
_entity_poly.entity_id
_entity_poly.type
_entity_poly.pdbx_seq_one_letter_code
_entity_poly.pdbx_strand_id
1 'polypeptide(L)'
;MTPELNTGTTSRSDALRAELVTHVAETRPPRPLAHSGRVAVAAVLAFALAGATTGGAVAATGVLTPPTSVDLSMDVIQFIGDPRTEFIGVPLVITGTGETNVQLGPRPEGATAIALRVACLDLGRFDVFFDERLDGWIECDSERVIEGSAMGDYSMVYELTDAGPQSITVRGASLDRYVIWVSWAVAAAPVEPSEAQVDALADGVVTREEYVAGLDRFIACMAESGWTVAVIDREADVIDYSIDTVSGFDDQLCYESEFSQLDMAWQLSQE
;
A
#
# COMPACT_ATOMS: atom_id res chain seq x y z
N MET A 1 42.45 -48.44 -14.57
CA MET A 1 42.24 -47.12 -15.18
C MET A 1 41.16 -46.44 -14.37
N THR A 2 41.56 -45.61 -13.42
CA THR A 2 40.71 -44.79 -12.57
C THR A 2 40.62 -43.39 -13.19
N PRO A 3 39.44 -42.79 -13.36
CA PRO A 3 39.35 -41.41 -13.82
C PRO A 3 39.67 -40.47 -12.66
N GLU A 4 40.53 -39.48 -12.93
CA GLU A 4 40.86 -38.37 -12.04
C GLU A 4 39.62 -37.49 -11.83
N LEU A 5 39.30 -37.21 -10.56
CA LEU A 5 38.28 -36.25 -10.16
C LEU A 5 38.85 -34.84 -10.29
N ASN A 6 38.26 -34.07 -11.20
CA ASN A 6 38.58 -32.69 -11.49
C ASN A 6 38.26 -31.80 -10.27
N THR A 7 39.29 -31.30 -9.61
CA THR A 7 39.19 -30.35 -8.50
C THR A 7 39.11 -28.92 -9.02
N GLY A 8 38.09 -28.17 -8.58
CA GLY A 8 38.21 -26.72 -8.39
C GLY A 8 37.44 -25.85 -9.38
N THR A 9 36.12 -25.84 -9.28
CA THR A 9 35.34 -24.64 -9.60
C THR A 9 34.69 -24.16 -8.32
N THR A 10 35.35 -23.21 -7.64
CA THR A 10 34.76 -22.50 -6.50
C THR A 10 33.44 -21.92 -6.96
N SER A 11 32.33 -22.33 -6.33
CA SER A 11 31.02 -21.90 -6.80
C SER A 11 30.89 -20.38 -6.60
N ARG A 12 30.12 -19.72 -7.48
CA ARG A 12 29.83 -18.28 -7.35
C ARG A 12 29.30 -17.93 -5.95
N SER A 13 28.60 -18.86 -5.31
CA SER A 13 28.10 -18.74 -3.94
C SER A 13 29.21 -18.71 -2.88
N ASP A 14 30.31 -19.43 -3.10
CA ASP A 14 31.45 -19.42 -2.18
C ASP A 14 32.27 -18.13 -2.32
N ALA A 15 32.39 -17.61 -3.54
CA ALA A 15 33.00 -16.29 -3.79
C ALA A 15 32.18 -15.16 -3.14
N LEU A 16 30.85 -15.19 -3.29
CA LEU A 16 29.96 -14.21 -2.66
C LEU A 16 29.99 -14.29 -1.13
N ARG A 17 30.05 -15.51 -0.56
CA ARG A 17 30.21 -15.68 0.89
C ARG A 17 31.55 -15.15 1.40
N ALA A 18 32.64 -15.38 0.67
CA ALA A 18 33.95 -14.87 1.04
C ALA A 18 34.00 -13.33 1.02
N GLU A 19 33.34 -12.70 0.05
CA GLU A 19 33.28 -11.24 -0.06
C GLU A 19 32.42 -10.61 1.05
N LEU A 20 31.28 -11.22 1.39
CA LEU A 20 30.46 -10.80 2.53
C LEU A 20 31.19 -10.92 3.87
N VAL A 21 31.92 -12.02 4.09
CA VAL A 21 32.70 -12.21 5.33
C VAL A 21 33.83 -11.16 5.44
N THR A 22 34.42 -10.78 4.31
CA THR A 22 35.48 -9.76 4.27
C THR A 22 34.93 -8.36 4.60
N HIS A 23 33.78 -8.00 4.04
CA HIS A 23 33.12 -6.72 4.34
C HIS A 23 32.67 -6.60 5.80
N VAL A 24 32.22 -7.68 6.41
CA VAL A 24 31.83 -7.73 7.83
C VAL A 24 33.05 -7.67 8.77
N ALA A 25 34.19 -8.22 8.34
CA ALA A 25 35.42 -8.19 9.14
C ALA A 25 36.06 -6.78 9.17
N GLU A 26 35.90 -6.00 8.09
CA GLU A 26 36.40 -4.62 8.00
C GLU A 26 35.50 -3.61 8.74
N THR A 27 34.21 -3.92 8.87
CA THR A 27 33.27 -3.15 9.71
C THR A 27 33.32 -3.64 11.15
N ARG A 28 34.50 -3.54 11.80
CA ARG A 28 34.55 -3.65 13.26
C ARG A 28 33.98 -2.37 13.88
N PRO A 29 32.83 -2.41 14.58
CA PRO A 29 32.42 -1.28 15.39
C PRO A 29 33.48 -1.04 16.48
N PRO A 30 33.84 0.23 16.75
CA PRO A 30 34.73 0.53 17.86
C PRO A 30 34.16 -0.01 19.16
N ARG A 31 35.03 -0.70 19.93
CA ARG A 31 34.70 -1.31 21.21
C ARG A 31 34.12 -0.23 22.14
N PRO A 32 32.86 -0.33 22.61
CA PRO A 32 32.26 0.72 23.42
C PRO A 32 32.96 0.76 24.78
N LEU A 33 33.53 1.93 25.10
CA LEU A 33 33.96 2.26 26.45
C LEU A 33 32.71 2.34 27.33
N ALA A 34 32.72 1.56 28.42
CA ALA A 34 31.66 1.58 29.41
C ALA A 34 31.61 2.95 30.10
N HIS A 35 30.67 3.80 29.68
CA HIS A 35 30.26 4.97 30.45
C HIS A 35 28.77 4.90 30.77
N SER A 36 28.52 4.78 32.07
CA SER A 36 27.22 4.99 32.70
C SER A 36 26.75 6.42 32.48
N GLY A 37 25.57 6.59 31.87
CA GLY A 37 24.82 7.84 31.98
C GLY A 37 24.27 8.35 30.64
N ARG A 38 22.93 8.36 30.57
CA ARG A 38 22.07 9.09 29.63
C ARG A 38 22.15 8.63 28.16
N VAL A 39 21.15 7.85 27.78
CA VAL A 39 20.85 7.43 26.40
C VAL A 39 20.55 8.67 25.57
N ALA A 40 21.48 9.00 24.66
CA ALA A 40 21.26 9.94 23.57
C ALA A 40 20.68 9.16 22.38
N VAL A 41 19.53 9.61 21.92
CA VAL A 41 18.84 9.15 20.70
C VAL A 41 19.63 9.62 19.47
N ALA A 42 20.00 8.67 18.60
CA ALA A 42 20.45 8.89 17.23
C ALA A 42 20.27 7.54 16.49
N ALA A 43 19.77 7.41 15.26
CA ALA A 43 19.61 8.38 14.18
C ALA A 43 18.53 7.90 13.18
N VAL A 44 17.59 8.78 12.83
CA VAL A 44 16.88 8.81 11.53
C VAL A 44 16.60 10.28 11.25
N LEU A 45 17.54 11.00 10.65
CA LEU A 45 17.30 12.37 10.16
C LEU A 45 18.32 12.69 9.06
N ALA A 46 17.86 12.64 7.80
CA ALA A 46 18.51 13.34 6.69
C ALA A 46 17.53 13.48 5.51
N PHE A 47 16.57 14.41 5.60
CA PHE A 47 16.11 15.22 4.45
C PHE A 47 15.61 16.56 4.98
N ALA A 48 16.19 17.63 4.45
CA ALA A 48 16.02 19.00 4.92
C ALA A 48 15.14 19.80 3.95
N LEU A 49 14.04 20.31 4.50
CA LEU A 49 13.41 21.62 4.26
C LEU A 49 13.51 22.26 2.86
N ALA A 50 12.40 22.24 2.13
CA ALA A 50 11.96 23.37 1.30
C ALA A 50 10.42 23.33 1.12
N GLY A 51 9.73 24.43 1.44
CA GLY A 51 8.34 24.67 1.01
C GLY A 51 7.28 24.73 2.10
N ALA A 52 7.32 25.76 2.96
CA ALA A 52 6.17 26.15 3.78
C ALA A 52 5.56 27.43 3.19
N THR A 53 4.42 27.33 2.50
CA THR A 53 3.39 28.39 2.41
C THR A 53 2.12 27.86 1.73
N THR A 54 1.38 26.93 2.36
CA THR A 54 -0.07 26.72 2.21
C THR A 54 -0.49 25.49 3.02
N GLY A 55 -0.75 25.66 4.31
CA GLY A 55 -1.29 24.57 5.13
C GLY A 55 -2.02 25.16 6.33
N GLY A 56 -3.33 24.95 6.42
CA GLY A 56 -4.14 25.38 7.55
C GLY A 56 -3.60 24.84 8.88
N ALA A 57 -3.93 25.50 9.99
CA ALA A 57 -3.52 25.04 11.31
C ALA A 57 -4.07 23.63 11.58
N VAL A 58 -3.17 22.66 11.74
CA VAL A 58 -3.49 21.30 12.19
C VAL A 58 -3.28 21.25 13.70
N ALA A 59 -4.27 20.73 14.43
CA ALA A 59 -4.15 20.45 15.85
C ALA A 59 -4.12 18.93 16.03
N ALA A 60 -3.04 18.43 16.64
CA ALA A 60 -2.96 17.03 17.04
C ALA A 60 -2.84 16.98 18.57
N THR A 61 -3.60 16.11 19.20
CA THR A 61 -3.57 15.90 20.66
C THR A 61 -3.04 14.49 20.96
N GLY A 62 -2.09 14.39 21.90
CA GLY A 62 -1.40 13.15 22.27
C GLY A 62 0.05 13.36 22.71
N VAL A 63 0.76 12.28 23.08
CA VAL A 63 2.22 12.30 23.25
C VAL A 63 2.84 12.25 21.85
N LEU A 64 3.13 13.42 21.29
CA LEU A 64 3.56 13.55 19.90
C LEU A 64 5.06 13.85 19.81
N THR A 65 5.69 13.21 18.84
CA THR A 65 6.92 13.76 18.25
C THR A 65 6.49 14.89 17.30
N PRO A 66 7.18 16.05 17.24
CA PRO A 66 6.83 17.10 16.30
C PRO A 66 6.72 16.56 14.88
N PRO A 67 5.72 17.02 14.08
CA PRO A 67 5.55 16.53 12.72
C PRO A 67 6.82 16.79 11.92
N THR A 68 7.27 15.77 11.20
CA THR A 68 8.39 15.89 10.25
C THR A 68 7.82 15.74 8.85
N SER A 69 8.25 16.60 7.93
CA SER A 69 7.97 16.41 6.51
C SER A 69 8.83 15.24 6.04
N VAL A 70 8.20 14.11 5.71
CA VAL A 70 8.88 12.98 5.06
C VAL A 70 8.53 13.03 3.59
N ASP A 71 9.55 13.04 2.74
CA ASP A 71 9.39 12.81 1.31
C ASP A 71 9.13 11.32 1.12
N LEU A 72 7.90 10.95 0.74
CA LEU A 72 7.57 9.56 0.47
C LEU A 72 7.97 9.23 -0.96
N SER A 73 8.56 8.05 -1.17
CA SER A 73 8.75 7.57 -2.54
C SER A 73 7.38 7.38 -3.21
N MET A 74 7.34 7.60 -4.52
CA MET A 74 6.13 7.37 -5.33
C MET A 74 5.57 5.96 -5.14
N ASP A 75 6.45 4.96 -4.96
CA ASP A 75 6.05 3.58 -4.67
C ASP A 75 5.17 3.50 -3.40
N VAL A 76 5.53 4.23 -2.33
CA VAL A 76 4.76 4.24 -1.07
C VAL A 76 3.40 4.89 -1.27
N ILE A 77 3.32 5.92 -2.11
CA ILE A 77 2.10 6.65 -2.43
C ILE A 77 1.11 5.76 -3.22
N GLN A 78 1.61 4.95 -4.16
CA GLN A 78 0.80 3.99 -4.92
C GLN A 78 0.11 2.95 -4.02
N PHE A 79 0.65 2.67 -2.83
CA PHE A 79 0.01 1.77 -1.86
C PHE A 79 -1.08 2.45 -1.00
N ILE A 80 -1.30 3.75 -1.12
CA ILE A 80 -2.28 4.48 -0.28
C ILE A 80 -3.66 4.47 -0.94
N GLY A 81 -3.73 4.44 -2.26
CA GLY A 81 -4.98 4.40 -3.01
C GLY A 81 -4.75 4.36 -4.51
N ASP A 82 -5.82 4.61 -5.27
CA ASP A 82 -5.79 4.72 -6.73
C ASP A 82 -4.69 5.74 -7.15
N PRO A 83 -3.75 5.40 -8.03
CA PRO A 83 -2.66 6.29 -8.43
C PRO A 83 -3.11 7.47 -9.29
N ARG A 84 -4.36 7.52 -9.75
CA ARG A 84 -4.99 8.73 -10.29
C ARG A 84 -5.47 9.69 -9.20
N THR A 85 -5.40 9.29 -7.93
CA THR A 85 -5.65 10.18 -6.79
C THR A 85 -4.61 11.29 -6.77
N GLU A 86 -5.06 12.54 -6.81
CA GLU A 86 -4.20 13.70 -6.73
C GLU A 86 -4.11 14.19 -5.29
N PHE A 87 -2.91 14.27 -4.72
CA PHE A 87 -2.73 14.79 -3.35
C PHE A 87 -2.60 16.31 -3.34
N ILE A 88 -3.34 16.96 -2.45
CA ILE A 88 -3.35 18.42 -2.32
C ILE A 88 -2.53 18.84 -1.11
N GLY A 89 -1.48 19.62 -1.38
CA GLY A 89 -0.61 20.19 -0.35
C GLY A 89 0.45 19.23 0.15
N VAL A 90 0.99 19.52 1.34
CA VAL A 90 2.00 18.67 1.99
C VAL A 90 1.28 17.67 2.91
N PRO A 91 1.51 16.36 2.74
CA PRO A 91 0.91 15.39 3.62
C PRO A 91 1.44 15.53 5.06
N LEU A 92 0.57 15.20 6.00
CA LEU A 92 0.89 15.20 7.41
C LEU A 92 1.40 13.82 7.83
N VAL A 93 2.58 13.78 8.46
CA VAL A 93 3.17 12.56 9.00
C VAL A 93 3.35 12.69 10.51
N ILE A 94 2.71 11.81 11.26
CA ILE A 94 2.69 11.83 12.73
C ILE A 94 3.09 10.46 13.26
N THR A 95 4.06 10.42 14.17
CA THR A 95 4.32 9.23 14.97
C THR A 95 3.55 9.33 16.28
N GLY A 96 2.68 8.35 16.52
CA GLY A 96 1.81 8.27 17.70
C GLY A 96 2.08 7.06 18.58
N THR A 97 1.52 7.08 19.79
CA THR A 97 1.47 5.98 20.78
C THR A 97 0.16 6.07 21.54
N GLY A 98 -0.44 4.93 21.93
CA GLY A 98 -1.73 4.94 22.61
C GLY A 98 -2.82 5.55 21.71
N GLU A 99 -3.52 6.57 22.20
CA GLU A 99 -4.51 7.31 21.42
C GLU A 99 -3.90 8.60 20.83
N THR A 100 -3.99 8.74 19.51
CA THR A 100 -3.64 9.97 18.78
C THR A 100 -4.86 10.44 18.00
N ASN A 101 -5.30 11.66 18.26
CA ASN A 101 -6.35 12.31 17.48
C ASN A 101 -5.72 13.42 16.61
N VAL A 102 -5.95 13.31 15.31
CA VAL A 102 -5.50 14.23 14.27
C VAL A 102 -6.70 15.01 13.75
N GLN A 103 -6.79 16.29 14.13
CA GLN A 103 -7.76 17.20 13.55
C GLN A 103 -7.20 17.77 12.26
N LEU A 104 -7.83 17.41 11.14
CA LEU A 104 -7.47 17.99 9.86
C LEU A 104 -7.95 19.44 9.82
N GLY A 105 -7.12 20.30 9.24
CA GLY A 105 -7.46 21.71 9.04
C GLY A 105 -8.66 21.88 8.09
N PRO A 106 -9.02 23.10 7.72
CA PRO A 106 -10.07 23.33 6.72
C PRO A 106 -9.77 22.59 5.42
N ARG A 107 -10.81 21.96 4.84
CA ARG A 107 -10.74 21.30 3.52
C ARG A 107 -10.28 22.32 2.46
N PRO A 108 -9.15 22.07 1.77
CA PRO A 108 -8.71 22.92 0.67
C PRO A 108 -9.72 22.94 -0.49
N GLU A 109 -9.70 24.00 -1.29
CA GLU A 109 -10.49 24.07 -2.52
C GLU A 109 -10.11 22.91 -3.47
N GLY A 110 -11.11 22.26 -4.05
CA GLY A 110 -10.93 21.15 -4.98
C GLY A 110 -10.74 19.77 -4.34
N ALA A 111 -10.35 19.69 -3.06
CA ALA A 111 -10.23 18.40 -2.37
C ALA A 111 -11.59 17.68 -2.36
N THR A 112 -11.64 16.40 -2.75
CA THR A 112 -12.84 15.54 -2.71
C THR A 112 -12.69 14.35 -1.77
N ALA A 113 -11.48 14.10 -1.28
CA ALA A 113 -11.18 12.97 -0.42
C ALA A 113 -10.10 13.27 0.63
N ILE A 114 -9.96 12.34 1.58
CA ILE A 114 -8.81 12.20 2.46
C ILE A 114 -8.14 10.86 2.18
N ALA A 115 -6.85 10.88 1.88
CA ALA A 115 -6.04 9.68 1.80
C ALA A 115 -5.33 9.45 3.14
N LEU A 116 -5.52 8.29 3.72
CA LEU A 116 -4.98 7.88 5.01
C LEU A 116 -4.11 6.63 4.83
N ARG A 117 -2.94 6.64 5.46
CA ARG A 117 -2.19 5.44 5.76
C ARG A 117 -1.81 5.40 7.23
N VAL A 118 -2.02 4.27 7.89
CA VAL A 118 -1.51 4.00 9.23
C VAL A 118 -0.59 2.80 9.14
N ALA A 119 0.63 2.89 9.65
CA ALA A 119 1.56 1.77 9.69
C ALA A 119 2.11 1.57 11.11
N CYS A 120 2.28 0.32 11.52
CA CYS A 120 2.89 0.01 12.80
C CYS A 120 4.39 0.32 12.77
N LEU A 121 4.92 0.75 13.91
CA LEU A 121 6.35 0.79 14.17
C LEU A 121 6.77 -0.25 15.21
N ASP A 122 5.86 -0.62 16.11
CA ASP A 122 6.03 -1.70 17.09
C ASP A 122 4.90 -2.73 16.93
N LEU A 123 5.08 -3.93 17.52
CA LEU A 123 4.05 -4.97 17.53
C LEU A 123 2.84 -4.51 18.33
N GLY A 124 1.63 -4.81 17.88
CA GLY A 124 0.40 -4.40 18.56
C GLY A 124 -0.79 -4.32 17.63
N ARG A 125 -1.96 -4.06 18.22
CA ARG A 125 -3.22 -3.80 17.51
C ARG A 125 -3.61 -2.34 17.69
N PHE A 126 -4.03 -1.70 16.60
CA PHE A 126 -4.44 -0.31 16.56
C PHE A 126 -5.78 -0.18 15.84
N ASP A 127 -6.78 0.35 16.53
CA ASP A 127 -8.09 0.66 15.96
C ASP A 127 -8.05 2.05 15.29
N VAL A 128 -8.61 2.16 14.10
CA VAL A 128 -8.64 3.39 13.29
C VAL A 128 -10.08 3.91 13.21
N PHE A 129 -10.27 5.16 13.60
CA PHE A 129 -11.54 5.85 13.59
C PHE A 129 -11.47 7.03 12.63
N PHE A 130 -12.52 7.18 11.81
CA PHE A 130 -12.75 8.33 10.96
C PHE A 130 -14.02 9.03 11.43
N ASP A 131 -13.92 10.30 11.82
CA ASP A 131 -15.03 11.07 12.40
C ASP A 131 -15.76 10.31 13.53
N GLU A 132 -14.96 9.84 14.51
CA GLU A 132 -15.40 9.07 15.68
C GLU A 132 -16.03 7.69 15.41
N ARG A 133 -16.22 7.32 14.14
CA ARG A 133 -16.73 6.00 13.73
C ARG A 133 -15.56 5.03 13.58
N LEU A 134 -15.64 3.86 14.22
CA LEU A 134 -14.69 2.79 13.99
C LEU A 134 -14.78 2.36 12.52
N ASP A 135 -13.66 2.49 11.82
CA ASP A 135 -13.60 2.25 10.38
C ASP A 135 -12.84 0.96 10.09
N GLY A 136 -11.72 0.73 10.79
CA GLY A 136 -10.91 -0.46 10.63
C GLY A 136 -9.92 -0.66 11.78
N TRP A 137 -9.03 -1.61 11.63
CA TRP A 137 -7.94 -1.87 12.57
C TRP A 137 -6.74 -2.45 11.83
N ILE A 138 -5.55 -2.23 12.39
CA ILE A 138 -4.30 -2.89 11.99
C ILE A 138 -3.77 -3.72 13.14
N GLU A 139 -3.12 -4.83 12.80
CA GLU A 139 -2.44 -5.68 13.77
C GLU A 139 -1.08 -6.09 13.23
N CYS A 140 -0.08 -5.88 14.08
CA CYS A 140 1.30 -6.22 13.82
C CYS A 140 1.71 -7.28 14.81
N ASP A 141 1.57 -8.54 14.39
CA ASP A 141 2.15 -9.67 15.08
C ASP A 141 3.48 -10.07 14.41
N SER A 142 4.41 -10.61 15.22
CA SER A 142 5.74 -11.03 14.73
C SER A 142 5.77 -12.49 14.28
N GLU A 143 4.67 -13.21 14.43
CA GLU A 143 4.64 -14.68 14.28
C GLU A 143 3.95 -15.14 12.99
N ARG A 144 3.22 -14.25 12.31
CA ARG A 144 2.57 -14.51 11.04
C ARG A 144 3.20 -13.65 9.96
N VAL A 145 4.39 -13.99 9.47
CA VAL A 145 4.76 -13.50 8.14
C VAL A 145 3.92 -14.29 7.14
N ILE A 146 2.71 -13.81 6.82
CA ILE A 146 1.96 -14.29 5.66
C ILE A 146 2.69 -13.70 4.45
N GLU A 147 3.39 -14.54 3.69
CA GLU A 147 3.95 -14.13 2.40
C GLU A 147 2.81 -13.55 1.53
N GLY A 148 2.87 -12.25 1.22
CA GLY A 148 2.08 -11.65 0.13
C GLY A 148 1.10 -10.53 0.46
N SER A 149 0.90 -10.12 1.72
CA SER A 149 0.14 -8.89 2.03
C SER A 149 0.75 -8.18 3.22
N ALA A 150 0.93 -6.87 3.11
CA ALA A 150 1.63 -6.04 4.08
C ALA A 150 0.97 -6.16 5.47
N MET A 151 1.48 -7.06 6.30
CA MET A 151 1.16 -7.01 7.71
C MET A 151 1.75 -5.72 8.27
N GLY A 152 0.85 -4.88 8.75
CA GLY A 152 1.19 -3.71 9.51
C GLY A 152 1.01 -2.38 8.82
N ASP A 153 0.17 -2.31 7.80
CA ASP A 153 -0.43 -1.05 7.39
C ASP A 153 -1.94 -1.14 7.10
N TYR A 154 -2.55 0.04 7.05
CA TYR A 154 -3.93 0.31 6.66
C TYR A 154 -3.92 1.53 5.78
N SER A 155 -4.40 1.38 4.56
CA SER A 155 -4.46 2.43 3.56
C SER A 155 -5.89 2.58 3.08
N MET A 156 -6.41 3.80 3.08
CA MET A 156 -7.78 4.11 2.64
C MET A 156 -7.85 5.49 2.00
N VAL A 157 -8.74 5.63 1.02
CA VAL A 157 -9.18 6.93 0.48
C VAL A 157 -10.64 7.13 0.85
N TYR A 158 -10.91 8.15 1.68
CA TYR A 158 -12.25 8.52 2.12
C TYR A 158 -12.81 9.60 1.22
N GLU A 159 -13.80 9.25 0.39
CA GLU A 159 -14.59 10.26 -0.31
C GLU A 159 -15.44 11.06 0.67
N LEU A 160 -15.46 12.39 0.47
CA LEU A 160 -16.10 13.31 1.40
C LEU A 160 -17.40 13.85 0.86
N THR A 161 -18.50 13.44 1.49
CA THR A 161 -19.83 13.99 1.22
C THR A 161 -20.07 15.31 1.96
N ASP A 162 -19.43 15.49 3.11
CA ASP A 162 -19.67 16.64 4.00
C ASP A 162 -18.52 17.65 3.96
N ALA A 163 -18.84 18.91 4.28
CA ALA A 163 -17.87 20.02 4.39
C ALA A 163 -17.38 20.25 5.83
N GLY A 164 -17.77 19.37 6.77
CA GLY A 164 -17.42 19.48 8.18
C GLY A 164 -15.92 19.29 8.43
N PRO A 165 -15.41 19.72 9.60
CA PRO A 165 -14.06 19.36 10.02
C PRO A 165 -13.93 17.84 10.06
N GLN A 166 -12.77 17.33 9.67
CA GLN A 166 -12.50 15.91 9.56
C GLN A 166 -11.47 15.51 10.62
N SER A 167 -11.65 14.33 11.20
CA SER A 167 -10.82 13.83 12.29
C SER A 167 -10.42 12.38 12.07
N ILE A 168 -9.17 12.07 12.35
CA ILE A 168 -8.66 10.69 12.35
C ILE A 168 -8.16 10.40 13.75
N THR A 169 -8.66 9.32 14.35
CA THR A 169 -8.15 8.82 15.63
C THR A 169 -7.57 7.44 15.45
N VAL A 170 -6.34 7.23 15.90
CA VAL A 170 -5.73 5.90 16.00
C VAL A 170 -5.57 5.57 17.48
N ARG A 171 -6.07 4.40 17.89
CA ARG A 171 -6.04 3.94 19.28
C ARG A 171 -5.34 2.59 19.39
N GLY A 172 -4.17 2.58 20.02
CA GLY A 172 -3.50 1.37 20.49
C GLY A 172 -3.89 1.01 21.93
N ALA A 173 -3.87 -0.27 22.27
CA ALA A 173 -4.14 -0.76 23.63
C ALA A 173 -2.99 -0.48 24.63
N SER A 174 -1.82 -0.09 24.12
CA SER A 174 -0.55 -0.01 24.83
C SER A 174 0.23 1.25 24.41
N LEU A 175 1.51 1.33 24.78
CA LEU A 175 2.44 2.39 24.33
C LEU A 175 3.16 2.05 23.01
N ASP A 176 2.67 1.04 22.27
CA ASP A 176 3.25 0.65 21.00
C ASP A 176 3.10 1.79 19.98
N ARG A 177 4.15 1.98 19.15
CA ARG A 177 4.23 3.10 18.22
C ARG A 177 3.65 2.75 16.85
N TYR A 178 3.11 3.78 16.22
CA TYR A 178 2.63 3.76 14.85
C TYR A 178 2.94 5.09 14.15
N VAL A 179 2.85 5.10 12.83
CA VAL A 179 2.90 6.30 12.01
C VAL A 179 1.57 6.48 11.29
N ILE A 180 1.04 7.70 11.33
CA ILE A 180 -0.10 8.16 10.55
C ILE A 180 0.46 9.04 9.44
N TRP A 181 0.14 8.70 8.20
CA TRP A 181 0.26 9.57 7.05
C TRP A 181 -1.14 9.96 6.60
N VAL A 182 -1.39 11.25 6.41
CA VAL A 182 -2.69 11.72 5.91
C VAL A 182 -2.54 12.91 5.00
N SER A 183 -3.30 12.94 3.91
CA SER A 183 -3.36 14.06 2.99
C SER A 183 -4.79 14.36 2.55
N TRP A 184 -5.06 15.63 2.26
CA TRP A 184 -6.18 15.98 1.39
C TRP A 184 -5.89 15.47 -0.01
N ALA A 185 -6.94 15.05 -0.72
CA ALA A 185 -6.82 14.50 -2.05
C ALA A 185 -8.03 14.85 -2.93
N VAL A 186 -7.85 14.71 -4.23
CA VAL A 186 -8.94 14.54 -5.21
C VAL A 186 -9.03 13.05 -5.48
N ALA A 187 -10.13 12.41 -5.09
CA ALA A 187 -10.39 11.02 -5.42
C ALA A 187 -10.36 10.83 -6.94
N ALA A 188 -9.79 9.71 -7.37
CA ALA A 188 -9.90 9.27 -8.74
C ALA A 188 -11.37 9.11 -9.13
N ALA A 189 -11.72 9.50 -10.34
CA ALA A 189 -13.05 9.23 -10.86
C ALA A 189 -13.25 7.70 -10.94
N PRO A 190 -14.42 7.18 -10.52
CA PRO A 190 -14.76 5.77 -10.71
C PRO A 190 -14.56 5.35 -12.16
N VAL A 191 -14.05 4.14 -12.37
CA VAL A 191 -13.96 3.57 -13.72
C VAL A 191 -15.36 3.16 -14.15
N GLU A 192 -15.83 3.74 -15.26
CA GLU A 192 -17.12 3.35 -15.84
C GLU A 192 -16.97 1.99 -16.55
N PRO A 193 -17.91 1.05 -16.33
CA PRO A 193 -17.97 -0.18 -17.09
C PRO A 193 -18.21 0.11 -18.57
N SER A 194 -17.63 -0.70 -19.45
CA SER A 194 -17.86 -0.62 -20.88
C SER A 194 -19.32 -0.94 -21.22
N GLU A 195 -19.83 -0.35 -22.31
CA GLU A 195 -21.20 -0.58 -22.79
C GLU A 195 -21.47 -2.08 -22.97
N ALA A 196 -20.49 -2.83 -23.49
CA ALA A 196 -20.60 -4.28 -23.66
C ALA A 196 -20.71 -5.05 -22.33
N GLN A 197 -20.04 -4.60 -21.26
CA GLN A 197 -20.20 -5.18 -19.92
C GLN A 197 -21.58 -4.85 -19.35
N VAL A 198 -22.06 -3.61 -19.52
CA VAL A 198 -23.41 -3.20 -19.08
C VAL A 198 -24.50 -4.01 -19.79
N ASP A 199 -24.39 -4.18 -21.10
CA ASP A 199 -25.35 -4.93 -21.92
C ASP A 199 -25.42 -6.40 -21.52
N ALA A 200 -24.27 -7.04 -21.29
CA ALA A 200 -24.17 -8.43 -20.85
C ALA A 200 -24.73 -8.68 -19.43
N LEU A 201 -24.96 -7.63 -18.65
CA LEU A 201 -25.58 -7.70 -17.32
C LEU A 201 -27.07 -7.31 -17.33
N ALA A 202 -27.60 -6.85 -18.47
CA ALA A 202 -28.91 -6.20 -18.54
C ALA A 202 -30.08 -7.16 -18.21
N ASP A 203 -29.95 -8.46 -18.48
CA ASP A 203 -30.96 -9.47 -18.17
C ASP A 203 -30.71 -10.19 -16.83
N GLY A 204 -29.62 -9.85 -16.14
CA GLY A 204 -29.22 -10.44 -14.86
C GLY A 204 -28.65 -11.85 -14.95
N VAL A 205 -28.35 -12.37 -16.14
CA VAL A 205 -27.77 -13.71 -16.35
C VAL A 205 -26.55 -13.60 -17.26
N VAL A 206 -25.36 -13.75 -16.68
CA VAL A 206 -24.12 -13.83 -17.48
C VAL A 206 -24.01 -15.21 -18.10
N THR A 207 -23.94 -15.29 -19.42
CA THR A 207 -23.65 -16.52 -20.15
C THR A 207 -22.15 -16.78 -20.25
N ARG A 208 -21.76 -18.03 -20.55
CA ARG A 208 -20.34 -18.36 -20.77
C ARG A 208 -19.74 -17.54 -21.92
N GLU A 209 -20.51 -17.29 -22.97
CA GLU A 209 -20.06 -16.49 -24.11
C GLU A 209 -19.75 -15.05 -23.70
N GLU A 210 -20.62 -14.43 -22.90
CA GLU A 210 -20.42 -13.08 -22.37
C GLU A 210 -19.26 -13.00 -21.38
N TYR A 211 -19.12 -14.00 -20.51
CA TYR A 211 -17.99 -14.10 -19.58
C TYR A 211 -16.65 -14.16 -20.35
N VAL A 212 -16.54 -15.07 -21.32
CA VAL A 212 -15.34 -15.21 -22.14
C VAL A 212 -15.08 -13.96 -23.00
N ALA A 213 -16.14 -13.34 -23.54
CA ALA A 213 -16.01 -12.09 -24.29
C ALA A 213 -15.56 -10.92 -23.40
N GLY A 214 -15.99 -10.87 -22.13
CA GLY A 214 -15.50 -9.91 -21.14
C GLY A 214 -14.01 -10.09 -20.85
N LEU A 215 -13.59 -11.34 -20.63
CA LEU A 215 -12.17 -11.67 -20.44
C LEU A 215 -11.33 -11.25 -21.65
N ASP A 216 -11.82 -11.46 -22.87
CA ASP A 216 -11.11 -11.06 -24.09
C ASP A 216 -10.93 -9.54 -24.21
N ARG A 217 -11.94 -8.75 -23.82
CA ARG A 217 -11.82 -7.28 -23.80
C ARG A 217 -10.80 -6.83 -22.75
N PHE A 218 -10.81 -7.45 -21.56
CA PHE A 218 -9.79 -7.20 -20.55
C PHE A 218 -8.38 -7.51 -21.06
N ILE A 219 -8.17 -8.67 -21.68
CA ILE A 219 -6.87 -9.06 -22.27
C ILE A 219 -6.44 -8.07 -23.35
N ALA A 220 -7.37 -7.62 -24.20
CA ALA A 220 -7.10 -6.63 -25.24
C ALA A 220 -6.69 -5.27 -24.66
N CYS A 221 -7.43 -4.78 -23.65
CA CYS A 221 -7.10 -3.55 -22.93
C CYS A 221 -5.70 -3.63 -22.29
N MET A 222 -5.38 -4.74 -21.65
CA MET A 222 -4.05 -4.98 -21.07
C MET A 222 -2.95 -4.98 -22.13
N ALA A 223 -3.20 -5.60 -23.28
CA ALA A 223 -2.26 -5.61 -24.41
C ALA A 223 -2.02 -4.21 -24.99
N GLU A 224 -3.04 -3.35 -25.04
CA GLU A 224 -2.89 -1.94 -25.46
C GLU A 224 -2.01 -1.14 -24.50
N SER A 225 -2.04 -1.46 -23.21
CA SER A 225 -1.16 -0.91 -22.17
C SER A 225 0.23 -1.57 -22.12
N GLY A 226 0.51 -2.53 -23.02
CA GLY A 226 1.80 -3.19 -23.14
C GLY A 226 2.00 -4.37 -22.19
N TRP A 227 0.94 -4.83 -21.53
CA TRP A 227 0.95 -5.99 -20.62
C TRP A 227 0.53 -7.27 -21.34
N THR A 228 0.94 -8.42 -20.79
CA THR A 228 0.52 -9.74 -21.29
C THR A 228 -0.24 -10.48 -20.21
N VAL A 229 -1.39 -11.04 -20.59
CA VAL A 229 -2.22 -11.89 -19.74
C VAL A 229 -2.12 -13.33 -20.23
N ALA A 230 -1.69 -14.24 -19.37
CA ALA A 230 -1.62 -15.66 -19.64
C ALA A 230 -2.85 -16.38 -19.05
N VAL A 231 -3.69 -16.94 -19.91
CA VAL A 231 -4.85 -17.74 -19.52
C VAL A 231 -4.42 -19.20 -19.34
N ILE A 232 -4.71 -19.80 -18.18
CA ILE A 232 -4.25 -21.14 -17.80
C ILE A 232 -5.14 -22.22 -18.43
N ASP A 233 -6.45 -22.15 -18.18
CA ASP A 233 -7.46 -23.03 -18.77
C ASP A 233 -8.71 -22.24 -19.11
N ARG A 234 -8.90 -21.99 -20.42
CA ARG A 234 -10.03 -21.21 -20.94
C ARG A 234 -11.32 -22.01 -21.01
N GLU A 235 -11.25 -23.34 -20.94
CA GLU A 235 -12.41 -24.22 -20.98
C GLU A 235 -12.95 -24.55 -19.58
N ALA A 236 -12.23 -24.16 -18.52
CA ALA A 236 -12.70 -24.27 -17.15
C ALA A 236 -13.98 -23.46 -16.92
N ASP A 237 -14.80 -23.87 -15.93
CA ASP A 237 -16.01 -23.14 -15.54
C ASP A 237 -15.65 -21.80 -14.90
N VAL A 238 -14.55 -21.73 -14.16
CA VAL A 238 -13.92 -20.48 -13.69
C VAL A 238 -12.54 -20.40 -14.34
N ILE A 239 -12.28 -19.33 -15.10
CA ILE A 239 -11.07 -19.22 -15.91
C ILE A 239 -9.97 -18.58 -15.07
N ASP A 240 -8.95 -19.37 -14.73
CA ASP A 240 -7.74 -18.85 -14.10
C ASP A 240 -6.85 -18.16 -15.14
N TYR A 241 -6.39 -16.95 -14.82
CA TYR A 241 -5.41 -16.21 -15.60
C TYR A 241 -4.35 -15.59 -14.69
N SER A 242 -3.23 -15.19 -15.30
CA SER A 242 -2.12 -14.54 -14.63
C SER A 242 -1.60 -13.39 -15.48
N ILE A 243 -1.05 -12.37 -14.83
CA ILE A 243 -0.49 -11.20 -15.48
C ILE A 243 1.01 -11.22 -15.19
N ASP A 244 1.83 -11.10 -16.24
CA ASP A 244 3.28 -11.16 -16.07
C ASP A 244 3.78 -9.92 -15.32
N THR A 245 4.35 -10.15 -14.13
CA THR A 245 4.90 -9.15 -13.19
C THR A 245 3.87 -8.17 -12.61
N VAL A 246 4.29 -7.35 -11.62
CA VAL A 246 3.46 -6.35 -10.93
C VAL A 246 2.76 -5.51 -11.97
N SER A 247 1.50 -5.82 -12.26
CA SER A 247 0.68 -4.98 -13.10
C SER A 247 0.64 -3.64 -12.40
N GLY A 248 0.98 -2.60 -13.14
CA GLY A 248 0.62 -1.26 -12.71
C GLY A 248 -0.90 -1.16 -12.59
N PHE A 249 -1.37 0.05 -12.37
CA PHE A 249 -2.79 0.34 -12.27
C PHE A 249 -3.61 0.06 -13.54
N ASP A 250 -2.95 -0.17 -14.67
CA ASP A 250 -3.60 -0.54 -15.92
C ASP A 250 -4.46 -1.82 -15.78
N ASP A 251 -4.02 -2.78 -14.97
CA ASP A 251 -4.80 -3.99 -14.68
C ASP A 251 -6.11 -3.66 -13.99
N GLN A 252 -6.06 -2.88 -12.90
CA GLN A 252 -7.27 -2.44 -12.21
C GLN A 252 -8.20 -1.66 -13.15
N LEU A 253 -7.68 -0.73 -13.95
CA LEU A 253 -8.47 0.02 -14.92
C LEU A 253 -9.16 -0.88 -15.95
N CYS A 254 -8.39 -1.75 -16.60
CA CYS A 254 -8.89 -2.65 -17.61
C CYS A 254 -9.88 -3.66 -17.03
N TYR A 255 -9.58 -4.20 -15.84
CA TYR A 255 -10.44 -5.16 -15.16
C TYR A 255 -11.76 -4.51 -14.74
N GLU A 256 -11.71 -3.37 -14.05
CA GLU A 256 -12.91 -2.63 -13.64
C GLU A 256 -13.79 -2.27 -14.85
N SER A 257 -13.18 -1.71 -15.92
CA SER A 257 -13.91 -1.26 -17.10
C SER A 257 -14.48 -2.41 -17.94
N GLU A 258 -13.77 -3.52 -18.11
CA GLU A 258 -14.15 -4.54 -19.11
C GLU A 258 -14.74 -5.82 -18.55
N PHE A 259 -14.41 -6.21 -17.32
CA PHE A 259 -14.62 -7.58 -16.87
C PHE A 259 -15.11 -7.77 -15.42
N SER A 260 -14.84 -6.84 -14.51
CA SER A 260 -15.03 -7.04 -13.07
C SER A 260 -16.44 -7.48 -12.65
N GLN A 261 -17.48 -6.86 -13.20
CA GLN A 261 -18.86 -7.15 -12.84
C GLN A 261 -19.34 -8.46 -13.48
N LEU A 262 -18.87 -8.75 -14.70
CA LEU A 262 -19.13 -10.03 -15.35
C LEU A 262 -18.50 -11.18 -14.57
N ASP A 263 -17.26 -11.02 -14.12
CA ASP A 263 -16.56 -12.05 -13.35
C ASP A 263 -17.22 -12.31 -12.01
N MET A 264 -17.58 -11.26 -11.27
CA MET A 264 -18.34 -11.41 -10.02
C MET A 264 -19.69 -12.10 -10.23
N ALA A 265 -20.48 -11.66 -11.21
CA ALA A 265 -21.80 -12.25 -11.48
C ALA A 265 -21.69 -13.71 -11.96
N TRP A 266 -20.70 -14.02 -12.79
CA TRP A 266 -20.44 -15.38 -13.26
C TRP A 266 -20.02 -16.29 -12.10
N GLN A 267 -19.04 -15.91 -11.28
CA GLN A 267 -18.60 -16.72 -10.14
C GLN A 267 -19.72 -16.98 -9.14
N LEU A 268 -20.55 -15.98 -8.83
CA LEU A 268 -21.71 -16.14 -7.95
C LEU A 268 -22.75 -17.13 -8.52
N SER A 269 -22.84 -17.29 -9.85
CA SER A 269 -23.74 -18.27 -10.48
C SER A 269 -23.22 -19.71 -10.41
N GLN A 270 -21.95 -19.91 -10.05
CA GLN A 270 -21.31 -21.22 -9.92
C GLN A 270 -21.37 -21.79 -8.47
N GLU A 271 -21.84 -21.00 -7.50
CA GLU A 271 -22.08 -21.43 -6.10
C GLU A 271 -23.43 -22.17 -5.91
#